data_AF-A0AAD5V370-F1
#
_entry.id   AF-A0AAD5V370-F1
#
_cell.length_a   1.000
_cell.length_b   1.000
_cell.length_c   1.000
_cell.angle_alpha   90.00
_cell.angle_beta   90.00
_cell.angle_gamma   90.00
#
_symmetry.space_group_name_H-M   'P 1'
#
loop_
_entity.id
_entity.type
_entity.pdbx_description
1 polymer ?
#
loop_
_entity_poly.entity_id
_entity_poly.type
_entity_poly.pdbx_seq_one_letter_code
_entity_poly.pdbx_strand_id
1 'polypeptide(L)'
;MVPQPVKAVILLFPITPDYETKRLTEDRQIKEEGQHPVDPTIIWIKQTIGNACGTMGLLHAFANSDVTVAPESPLAKFIDQCKTKTPEERSKLLEETELFADIHADAASAGQTEAPEADSRTDLHFTCFVQAPSPPSREEGIEVDETGMRLLELDGRRGGPVDRGISTNFLEDVSKIVKEVYINSTTSAEFSMLALSVPPQDEAEA
;
A
#
# COMPACT_ATOMS: atom_id res chain seq x y z
N MET A 1 -20.71 -7.76 -5.43
CA MET A 1 -20.28 -6.36 -5.67
C MET A 1 -19.45 -5.92 -4.46
N VAL A 2 -18.42 -5.09 -4.64
CA VAL A 2 -17.60 -4.59 -3.53
C VAL A 2 -18.36 -3.49 -2.79
N PRO A 3 -18.58 -3.58 -1.46
CA PRO A 3 -19.20 -2.52 -0.68
C PRO A 3 -18.50 -1.18 -0.87
N GLN A 4 -19.28 -0.09 -0.86
CA GLN A 4 -18.79 1.26 -1.08
C GLN A 4 -19.08 2.15 0.14
N PRO A 5 -18.20 3.09 0.49
CA PRO A 5 -16.96 3.44 -0.21
C PRO A 5 -15.80 2.45 0.08
N VAL A 6 -14.91 2.29 -0.90
CA VAL A 6 -13.60 1.63 -0.71
C VAL A 6 -12.56 2.66 -0.27
N LYS A 7 -11.80 2.32 0.77
CA LYS A 7 -10.85 3.18 1.47
C LYS A 7 -9.38 2.85 1.14
N ALA A 8 -9.08 1.60 0.80
CA ALA A 8 -7.77 1.15 0.34
C ALA A 8 -7.92 -0.16 -0.46
N VAL A 9 -6.95 -0.47 -1.32
CA VAL A 9 -6.89 -1.75 -2.04
C VAL A 9 -5.51 -2.36 -1.86
N ILE A 10 -5.44 -3.62 -1.48
CA ILE A 10 -4.20 -4.39 -1.40
C ILE A 10 -4.19 -5.40 -2.55
N LEU A 11 -3.15 -5.36 -3.37
CA LEU A 11 -2.94 -6.27 -4.50
C LEU A 11 -1.82 -7.25 -4.16
N LEU A 12 -2.10 -8.55 -4.28
CA LEU A 12 -1.10 -9.60 -4.43
C LEU A 12 -0.85 -9.84 -5.92
N PHE A 13 0.42 -9.87 -6.33
CA PHE A 13 0.80 -10.10 -7.71
C PHE A 13 2.13 -10.85 -7.82
N PRO A 14 2.43 -11.51 -8.95
CA PRO A 14 3.70 -12.18 -9.17
C PRO A 14 4.78 -11.19 -9.64
N ILE A 15 5.93 -11.23 -8.99
CA ILE A 15 7.16 -10.55 -9.39
C ILE A 15 7.77 -11.31 -10.57
N THR A 16 7.48 -10.86 -11.78
CA THR A 16 8.13 -11.37 -12.99
C THR A 16 9.41 -10.58 -13.33
N PRO A 17 10.35 -11.13 -14.11
CA PRO A 17 11.51 -10.37 -14.60
C PRO A 17 11.14 -9.11 -15.38
N ASP A 18 10.06 -9.17 -16.16
CA ASP A 18 9.55 -8.03 -16.93
C ASP A 18 8.97 -6.95 -16.00
N TYR A 19 8.24 -7.36 -14.96
CA TYR A 19 7.76 -6.45 -13.93
C TYR A 19 8.93 -5.77 -13.20
N GLU A 20 9.94 -6.53 -12.75
CA GLU A 20 11.09 -5.95 -12.05
C GLU A 20 11.86 -4.96 -12.93
N THR A 21 12.03 -5.27 -14.21
CA THR A 21 12.69 -4.36 -15.16
C THR A 21 11.91 -3.05 -15.30
N LYS A 22 10.59 -3.11 -15.45
CA LYS A 22 9.72 -1.93 -15.51
C LYS A 22 9.75 -1.13 -14.22
N ARG A 23 9.61 -1.80 -13.07
CA ARG A 23 9.67 -1.19 -11.73
C ARG A 23 10.99 -0.44 -11.52
N LEU A 24 12.13 -1.08 -11.79
CA LEU A 24 13.45 -0.47 -11.63
C LEU A 24 13.65 0.72 -12.59
N THR A 25 13.13 0.64 -13.80
CA THR A 25 13.18 1.73 -14.78
C THR A 25 12.38 2.93 -14.29
N GLU A 26 11.16 2.71 -13.81
CA GLU A 26 10.28 3.74 -13.26
C GLU A 26 10.88 4.36 -11.98
N ASP A 27 11.37 3.54 -11.05
CA ASP A 27 12.03 4.03 -9.83
C ASP A 27 13.25 4.91 -10.16
N ARG A 28 14.01 4.57 -11.22
CA ARG A 28 15.13 5.38 -11.70
C ARG A 28 14.66 6.72 -12.27
N GLN A 29 13.62 6.71 -13.10
CA GLN A 29 13.03 7.93 -13.68
C GLN A 29 12.50 8.86 -12.58
N ILE A 30 11.73 8.35 -11.63
CA ILE A 30 11.22 9.12 -10.49
C ILE A 30 12.37 9.75 -9.69
N LYS A 31 13.49 9.03 -9.52
CA LYS A 31 14.66 9.55 -8.82
C LYS A 31 15.40 10.65 -9.60
N GLU A 32 15.48 10.54 -10.92
CA GLU A 32 16.23 11.46 -11.79
C GLU A 32 15.41 12.71 -12.17
N GLU A 33 14.13 12.51 -12.48
CA GLU A 33 13.23 13.51 -13.06
C GLU A 33 12.18 14.03 -12.06
N GLY A 34 11.98 13.30 -10.95
CA GLY A 34 10.89 13.55 -10.01
C GLY A 34 9.59 12.85 -10.41
N GLN A 35 8.56 13.05 -9.60
CA GLN A 35 7.17 12.71 -9.88
C GLN A 35 6.28 13.85 -9.40
N HIS A 36 4.97 13.75 -9.64
CA HIS A 36 4.05 14.70 -9.03
C HIS A 36 4.21 14.70 -7.50
N PRO A 37 4.17 15.87 -6.84
CA PRO A 37 4.25 15.95 -5.39
C PRO A 37 3.24 15.01 -4.70
N VAL A 38 3.71 14.35 -3.64
CA VAL A 38 2.89 13.44 -2.81
C VAL A 38 2.51 14.18 -1.53
N ASP A 39 1.29 13.95 -1.03
CA ASP A 39 0.81 14.59 0.20
C ASP A 39 1.74 14.24 1.38
N PRO A 40 2.24 15.24 2.13
CA PRO A 40 3.23 15.02 3.19
C PRO A 40 2.68 14.25 4.39
N THR A 41 1.35 14.10 4.49
CA THR A 41 0.70 13.27 5.52
C THR A 41 0.75 11.78 5.21
N ILE A 42 1.19 11.40 3.99
CA ILE A 42 1.29 9.99 3.60
C ILE A 42 2.38 9.27 4.39
N ILE A 43 1.95 8.22 5.08
CA ILE A 43 2.79 7.30 5.82
C ILE A 43 3.16 6.14 4.90
N TRP A 44 4.32 6.26 4.28
CA TRP A 44 5.00 5.17 3.60
C TRP A 44 6.15 4.64 4.46
N ILE A 45 6.27 3.31 4.49
CA ILE A 45 7.22 2.55 5.31
C ILE A 45 8.03 1.69 4.35
N LYS A 46 9.36 1.80 4.41
CA LYS A 46 10.24 0.95 3.62
C LYS A 46 10.16 -0.48 4.16
N GLN A 47 10.07 -1.46 3.27
CA GLN A 47 10.15 -2.86 3.67
C GLN A 47 11.62 -3.26 3.77
N THR A 48 12.04 -3.62 4.99
CA THR A 48 13.37 -4.13 5.32
C THR A 48 13.33 -5.57 5.88
N ILE A 49 12.14 -6.03 6.26
CA ILE A 49 11.88 -7.38 6.78
C ILE A 49 11.40 -8.29 5.63
N GLY A 50 12.07 -9.42 5.46
CA GLY A 50 11.70 -10.44 4.46
C GLY A 50 10.30 -11.00 4.74
N ASN A 51 9.53 -11.28 3.68
CA ASN A 51 8.18 -11.86 3.76
C ASN A 51 7.13 -11.06 4.56
N ALA A 52 7.45 -9.82 4.99
CA ALA A 52 6.52 -8.96 5.70
C ALA A 52 5.58 -8.15 4.80
N CYS A 53 5.59 -8.35 3.46
CA CYS A 53 4.87 -7.48 2.51
C CYS A 53 3.35 -7.44 2.75
N GLY A 54 2.75 -8.52 3.26
CA GLY A 54 1.34 -8.52 3.68
C GLY A 54 1.07 -7.56 4.84
N THR A 55 1.92 -7.58 5.88
CA THR A 55 1.88 -6.62 6.99
C THR A 55 2.12 -5.19 6.48
N MET A 56 3.07 -5.00 5.56
CA MET A 56 3.31 -3.68 4.95
C MET A 56 2.07 -3.14 4.22
N GLY A 57 1.40 -3.99 3.44
CA GLY A 57 0.16 -3.63 2.75
C GLY A 57 -0.94 -3.20 3.72
N LEU A 58 -1.11 -3.92 4.83
CA LEU A 58 -2.08 -3.58 5.88
C LEU A 58 -1.72 -2.27 6.59
N LEU A 59 -0.45 -2.09 6.98
CA LEU A 59 0.00 -0.85 7.63
C LEU A 59 -0.18 0.36 6.71
N HIS A 60 0.18 0.24 5.43
CA HIS A 60 -0.06 1.27 4.43
C HIS A 60 -1.55 1.57 4.27
N ALA A 61 -2.42 0.56 4.24
CA ALA A 61 -3.86 0.76 4.16
C ALA A 61 -4.40 1.49 5.40
N PHE A 62 -4.14 0.99 6.61
CA PHE A 62 -4.66 1.57 7.85
C PHE A 62 -4.10 2.96 8.16
N ALA A 63 -2.82 3.20 7.87
CA ALA A 63 -2.18 4.48 8.18
C ALA A 63 -2.61 5.63 7.26
N ASN A 64 -3.10 5.31 6.06
CA ASN A 64 -3.43 6.29 5.00
C ASN A 64 -4.89 6.28 4.58
N SER A 65 -5.76 5.60 5.32
CA SER A 65 -7.19 5.59 5.05
C SER A 65 -7.98 6.13 6.24
N ASP A 66 -9.15 6.69 5.91
CA ASP A 66 -10.10 7.19 6.90
C ASP A 66 -10.87 6.01 7.52
N VAL A 67 -10.18 5.28 8.38
CA VAL A 67 -10.70 4.16 9.18
C VAL A 67 -10.41 4.40 10.65
N THR A 68 -11.37 4.04 11.49
CA THR A 68 -11.20 4.19 12.95
C THR A 68 -10.41 3.01 13.49
N VAL A 69 -9.22 3.28 14.00
CA VAL A 69 -8.43 2.32 14.79
C VAL A 69 -8.77 2.51 16.26
N ALA A 70 -8.85 1.42 17.02
CA ALA A 70 -9.10 1.48 18.45
C ALA A 70 -8.09 2.43 19.14
N PRO A 71 -8.54 3.44 19.91
CA PRO A 71 -7.65 4.36 20.62
C PRO A 71 -6.68 3.60 21.53
N GLU A 72 -5.46 4.12 21.68
CA GLU A 72 -4.40 3.52 22.51
C GLU A 72 -3.96 2.10 22.12
N SER A 73 -4.53 1.52 21.07
CA SER A 73 -4.10 0.23 20.54
C SER A 73 -2.65 0.31 20.03
N PRO A 74 -1.95 -0.84 19.96
CA PRO A 74 -0.59 -0.86 19.41
C PRO A 74 -0.49 -0.29 18.00
N LEU A 75 -1.49 -0.57 17.14
CA LEU A 75 -1.56 0.00 15.79
C LEU A 75 -1.73 1.53 15.82
N ALA A 76 -2.63 2.05 16.66
CA ALA A 76 -2.83 3.50 16.79
C ALA A 76 -1.53 4.20 17.26
N LYS A 77 -0.85 3.63 18.27
CA LYS A 77 0.43 4.15 18.78
C LYS A 77 1.55 4.09 17.76
N PHE A 78 1.61 3.03 16.96
CA PHE A 78 2.59 2.89 15.88
C PHE A 78 2.36 3.95 14.79
N ILE A 79 1.12 4.07 14.29
CA ILE A 79 0.76 5.07 13.28
C ILE A 79 1.08 6.48 13.77
N ASP A 80 0.77 6.80 15.04
CA ASP A 80 1.05 8.12 15.59
C ASP A 80 2.55 8.44 15.65
N GLN A 81 3.37 7.48 16.08
CA GLN A 81 4.83 7.61 16.07
C GLN A 81 5.41 7.75 14.65
N CYS A 82 4.78 7.14 13.63
CA CYS A 82 5.23 7.24 12.25
C CYS A 82 5.08 8.65 11.66
N LYS A 83 4.12 9.46 12.15
CA LYS A 83 3.82 10.79 11.59
C LYS A 83 5.02 11.73 11.58
N THR A 84 5.90 11.63 12.58
CA THR A 84 7.07 12.51 12.73
C THR A 84 8.38 11.87 12.28
N LYS A 85 8.33 10.69 11.65
CA LYS A 85 9.51 9.88 11.29
C LYS A 85 9.73 9.85 9.79
N THR A 86 10.99 9.75 9.37
CA THR A 86 11.34 9.45 7.96
C THR A 86 10.95 8.00 7.60
N PRO A 87 10.88 7.64 6.31
CA PRO A 87 10.64 6.26 5.90
C PRO A 87 11.58 5.23 6.54
N GLU A 88 12.86 5.53 6.64
CA GLU A 88 13.88 4.66 7.25
C GLU A 88 13.63 4.51 8.75
N GLU A 89 13.30 5.61 9.44
CA GLU A 89 12.97 5.58 10.87
C GLU A 89 11.66 4.82 11.15
N ARG A 90 10.67 4.90 10.25
CA ARG A 90 9.43 4.10 10.34
C ARG A 90 9.72 2.60 10.20
N SER A 91 10.64 2.25 9.33
CA SER A 91 11.05 0.85 9.08
C SER A 91 11.78 0.29 10.30
N LYS A 92 12.71 1.07 10.85
CA LYS A 92 13.39 0.72 12.09
C LYS A 92 12.42 0.60 13.27
N LEU A 93 11.43 1.50 13.38
CA LEU A 93 10.38 1.40 14.39
C LEU A 93 9.59 0.09 14.25
N LEU A 94 9.28 -0.33 13.03
CA LEU A 94 8.59 -1.59 12.77
C LEU A 94 9.45 -2.79 13.19
N GLU A 95 10.74 -2.79 12.88
CA GLU A 95 11.70 -3.82 13.30
C GLU A 95 11.83 -3.93 14.83
N GLU A 96 11.81 -2.80 15.53
CA GLU A 96 11.92 -2.73 17.00
C GLU A 96 10.60 -3.06 17.72
N THR A 97 9.48 -3.16 16.99
CA THR A 97 8.16 -3.46 17.57
C THR A 97 7.84 -4.95 17.42
N GLU A 98 8.38 -5.77 18.33
CA GLU A 98 8.24 -7.25 18.33
C GLU A 98 6.80 -7.73 18.17
N LEU A 99 5.83 -7.00 18.74
CA LEU A 99 4.41 -7.32 18.65
C LEU A 99 3.92 -7.52 17.19
N PHE A 100 4.40 -6.73 16.22
CA PHE A 100 3.98 -6.91 14.83
C PHE A 100 4.57 -8.17 14.21
N ALA A 101 5.77 -8.57 14.62
CA ALA A 101 6.39 -9.82 14.20
C ALA A 101 5.62 -11.03 14.77
N ASP A 102 5.25 -10.97 16.05
CA ASP A 102 4.47 -12.03 16.71
C ASP A 102 3.10 -12.20 16.06
N ILE A 103 2.35 -11.10 15.89
CA ILE A 103 1.02 -11.14 15.24
C ILE A 103 1.14 -11.62 13.78
N HIS A 104 2.19 -11.22 13.06
CA HIS A 104 2.43 -11.69 11.70
C HIS A 104 2.67 -13.21 11.66
N ALA A 105 3.52 -13.73 12.54
CA ALA A 105 3.81 -15.15 12.63
C ALA A 105 2.56 -15.97 12.98
N ASP A 106 1.78 -15.51 13.97
CA ASP A 106 0.51 -16.13 14.34
C ASP A 106 -0.47 -16.16 13.17
N ALA A 107 -0.65 -15.03 12.48
CA ALA A 107 -1.57 -14.93 11.34
C ALA A 107 -1.11 -15.79 10.14
N ALA A 108 0.20 -15.85 9.87
CA ALA A 108 0.75 -16.70 8.83
C ALA A 108 0.47 -18.20 9.09
N SER A 109 0.46 -18.62 10.36
CA SER A 109 0.16 -20.00 10.76
C SER A 109 -1.33 -20.35 10.77
N ALA A 110 -2.22 -19.34 10.78
CA ALA A 110 -3.67 -19.52 10.89
C ALA A 110 -4.40 -19.65 9.54
N GLY A 111 -3.68 -19.58 8.42
CA GLY A 111 -4.25 -19.68 7.07
C GLY A 111 -4.83 -21.06 6.74
N GLN A 112 -5.58 -21.14 5.63
CA GLN A 112 -6.11 -22.41 5.11
C GLN A 112 -5.04 -23.28 4.43
N THR A 113 -3.85 -22.71 4.20
CA THR A 113 -2.68 -23.37 3.63
C THR A 113 -1.58 -23.43 4.68
N GLU A 114 -0.76 -24.48 4.65
CA GLU A 114 0.44 -24.52 5.48
C GLU A 114 1.32 -23.30 5.16
N ALA A 115 1.80 -22.64 6.21
CA ALA A 115 2.77 -21.57 6.05
C ALA A 115 4.03 -22.16 5.39
N PRO A 116 4.55 -21.54 4.32
CA PRO A 116 5.79 -22.00 3.74
C PRO A 116 6.95 -21.76 4.73
N GLU A 117 8.05 -22.47 4.53
CA GLU A 117 9.27 -22.27 5.34
C GLU A 117 9.69 -20.79 5.35
N ALA A 118 10.22 -20.32 6.48
CA ALA A 118 10.54 -18.90 6.68
C ALA A 118 11.57 -18.36 5.66
N ASP A 119 12.42 -19.24 5.12
CA ASP A 119 13.44 -18.93 4.10
C ASP A 119 12.99 -19.21 2.66
N SER A 120 11.75 -19.66 2.47
CA SER A 120 11.20 -19.89 1.14
C SER A 120 11.17 -18.59 0.34
N ARG A 121 11.69 -18.67 -0.89
CA ARG A 121 11.55 -17.58 -1.84
C ARG A 121 10.17 -17.64 -2.45
N THR A 122 9.37 -16.63 -2.13
CA THR A 122 8.12 -16.36 -2.83
C THR A 122 8.39 -15.34 -3.93
N ASP A 123 7.87 -15.62 -5.12
CA ASP A 123 7.83 -14.66 -6.21
C ASP A 123 6.52 -13.86 -6.17
N LEU A 124 5.74 -13.91 -5.08
CA LEU A 124 4.53 -13.11 -4.91
C LEU A 124 4.78 -11.92 -3.98
N HIS A 125 4.13 -10.80 -4.26
CA HIS A 125 4.29 -9.57 -3.49
C HIS A 125 3.00 -8.81 -3.30
N PHE A 126 2.88 -8.16 -2.14
CA PHE A 126 1.78 -7.27 -1.82
C PHE A 126 2.17 -5.81 -2.05
N THR A 127 1.31 -5.06 -2.73
CA THR A 127 1.34 -3.59 -2.78
C THR A 127 0.00 -3.02 -2.32
N CYS A 128 -0.01 -1.79 -1.83
CA CYS A 128 -1.21 -1.10 -1.37
C CYS A 128 -1.49 0.13 -2.21
N PHE A 129 -2.75 0.35 -2.57
CA PHE A 129 -3.24 1.56 -3.20
C PHE A 129 -4.12 2.34 -2.23
N VAL A 130 -3.97 3.66 -2.21
CA VAL A 130 -4.77 4.59 -1.40
C VAL A 130 -5.07 5.86 -2.18
N GLN A 131 -6.10 6.59 -1.76
CA GLN A 131 -6.42 7.91 -2.30
C GLN A 131 -5.96 8.99 -1.32
N ALA A 132 -5.24 9.99 -1.81
CA ALA A 132 -4.72 11.10 -1.02
C ALA A 132 -5.17 12.43 -1.60
N PRO A 133 -5.28 13.51 -0.81
CA PRO A 133 -5.41 14.85 -1.37
C PRO A 133 -4.22 15.19 -2.28
N SER A 134 -4.47 15.96 -3.34
CA SER A 134 -3.40 16.57 -4.10
C SER A 134 -2.73 17.63 -3.22
N PRO A 135 -1.39 17.66 -3.09
CA PRO A 135 -0.72 18.61 -2.21
C PRO A 135 -1.11 20.05 -2.53
N PRO A 136 -1.29 20.92 -1.52
CA PRO A 136 -1.63 22.31 -1.76
C PRO A 136 -0.54 23.01 -2.59
N SER A 137 -0.97 23.73 -3.63
CA SER A 137 -0.14 24.43 -4.64
C SER A 137 0.62 25.66 -4.11
N ARG A 138 1.20 25.60 -2.90
CA ARG A 138 1.92 26.75 -2.33
C ARG A 138 3.20 27.10 -3.10
N GLU A 139 3.67 26.22 -3.97
CA GLU A 139 4.74 26.48 -4.93
C GLU A 139 4.14 26.89 -6.29
N GLU A 140 4.64 27.98 -6.87
CA GLU A 140 4.25 28.44 -8.21
C GLU A 140 4.51 27.34 -9.25
N GLY A 141 3.45 26.78 -9.84
CA GLY A 141 3.54 25.82 -10.94
C GLY A 141 2.98 24.42 -10.68
N ILE A 142 2.46 24.12 -9.48
CA ILE A 142 1.73 22.87 -9.23
C ILE A 142 0.24 23.13 -9.47
N GLU A 143 -0.32 22.61 -10.56
CA GLU A 143 -1.75 22.69 -10.83
C GLU A 143 -2.53 21.87 -9.79
N VAL A 144 -3.56 22.47 -9.20
CA VAL A 144 -4.51 21.70 -8.37
C VAL A 144 -5.43 20.95 -9.32
N ASP A 145 -5.28 19.63 -9.36
CA ASP A 145 -6.11 18.73 -10.17
C ASP A 145 -7.61 18.95 -9.91
N GLU A 146 -8.45 18.77 -10.94
CA GLU A 146 -9.89 19.11 -10.93
C GLU A 146 -10.70 18.52 -9.74
N THR A 147 -10.25 17.39 -9.19
CA THR A 147 -10.89 16.71 -8.05
C THR A 147 -10.17 16.92 -6.72
N GLY A 148 -8.96 17.45 -6.74
CA GLY A 148 -8.09 17.58 -5.57
C GLY A 148 -7.67 16.25 -4.95
N MET A 149 -7.82 15.11 -5.64
CA MET A 149 -7.49 13.78 -5.12
C MET A 149 -6.62 12.98 -6.09
N ARG A 150 -5.76 12.15 -5.52
CA ARG A 150 -4.61 11.51 -6.15
C ARG A 150 -4.54 10.03 -5.79
N LEU A 151 -4.28 9.17 -6.77
CA LEU A 151 -4.08 7.73 -6.55
C LEU A 151 -2.61 7.47 -6.24
N LEU A 152 -2.31 6.82 -5.12
CA LEU A 152 -0.95 6.46 -4.74
C LEU A 152 -0.79 4.95 -4.63
N GLU A 153 0.33 4.43 -5.14
CA GLU A 153 0.82 3.09 -4.87
C GLU A 153 1.90 3.13 -3.78
N LEU A 154 1.74 2.30 -2.77
CA LEU A 154 2.58 2.19 -1.58
C LEU A 154 3.21 0.80 -1.52
N ASP A 155 4.31 0.61 -2.26
CA ASP A 155 5.13 -0.59 -2.24
C ASP A 155 6.40 -0.34 -1.40
N GLY A 156 6.59 -1.10 -0.31
CA GLY A 156 7.75 -0.98 0.56
C GLY A 156 9.09 -1.37 -0.10
N ARG A 157 9.08 -2.07 -1.24
CA ARG A 157 10.29 -2.42 -2.01
C ARG A 157 10.83 -1.25 -2.83
N ARG A 158 9.99 -0.26 -3.16
CA ARG A 158 10.34 0.92 -3.98
C ARG A 158 11.09 2.00 -3.20
N GLY A 159 11.49 3.06 -3.89
CA GLY A 159 12.18 4.23 -3.29
C GLY A 159 11.27 5.19 -2.51
N GLY A 160 9.95 5.02 -2.61
CA GLY A 160 8.93 5.85 -1.96
C GLY A 160 7.54 5.53 -2.52
N PRO A 161 6.50 6.29 -2.13
CA PRO A 161 5.20 6.27 -2.79
C PRO A 161 5.35 6.55 -4.29
N VAL A 162 4.49 5.94 -5.10
CA VAL A 162 4.39 6.25 -6.53
C VAL A 162 3.04 6.88 -6.80
N ASP A 163 3.06 8.08 -7.36
CA ASP A 163 1.88 8.76 -7.83
C ASP A 163 1.38 8.12 -9.14
N ARG A 164 0.09 7.76 -9.17
CA ARG A 164 -0.56 7.01 -10.26
C ARG A 164 -1.59 7.84 -11.03
N GLY A 165 -1.65 9.15 -10.82
CA GLY A 165 -2.58 10.02 -11.53
C GLY A 165 -3.70 10.57 -10.64
N ILE A 166 -4.51 11.42 -11.25
CA ILE A 166 -5.74 11.95 -10.66
C ILE A 166 -6.66 10.78 -10.35
N SER A 167 -7.26 10.79 -9.17
CA SER A 167 -8.25 9.79 -8.78
C SER A 167 -9.61 10.42 -8.58
N THR A 168 -10.60 9.88 -9.29
CA THR A 168 -12.00 10.34 -9.25
C THR A 168 -12.93 9.22 -8.77
N ASN A 169 -12.62 7.98 -9.12
CA ASN A 169 -13.33 6.78 -8.70
C ASN A 169 -12.29 5.75 -8.26
N PHE A 170 -11.95 5.79 -6.96
CA PHE A 170 -10.80 5.07 -6.41
C PHE A 170 -10.70 3.59 -6.85
N LEU A 171 -11.76 2.80 -6.68
CA LEU A 171 -11.71 1.38 -7.02
C LEU A 171 -11.57 1.14 -8.54
N GLU A 172 -12.23 1.96 -9.36
CA GLU A 172 -12.16 1.87 -10.81
C GLU A 172 -10.76 2.28 -11.31
N ASP A 173 -10.21 3.35 -10.76
CA ASP A 173 -8.88 3.87 -11.09
C ASP A 173 -7.79 2.86 -10.70
N VAL A 174 -7.87 2.27 -9.51
CA VAL A 174 -7.00 1.15 -9.10
C VAL A 174 -7.14 0.00 -10.10
N SER A 175 -8.36 -0.39 -10.47
CA SER A 175 -8.57 -1.50 -11.40
C SER A 175 -7.95 -1.26 -12.79
N LYS A 176 -7.90 -0.01 -13.27
CA LYS A 176 -7.22 0.38 -14.51
C LYS A 176 -5.71 0.19 -14.35
N ILE A 177 -5.12 0.74 -13.29
CA ILE A 177 -3.68 0.60 -12.99
C ILE A 177 -3.28 -0.87 -12.84
N VAL A 178 -4.05 -1.67 -12.09
CA VAL A 178 -3.78 -3.10 -11.90
C VAL A 178 -3.75 -3.83 -13.24
N LYS A 179 -4.72 -3.55 -14.12
CA LYS A 179 -4.77 -4.15 -15.47
C LYS A 179 -3.56 -3.75 -16.31
N GLU A 180 -3.27 -2.46 -16.39
CA GLU A 180 -2.24 -1.91 -17.28
C GLU A 180 -0.82 -2.27 -16.84
N VAL A 181 -0.54 -2.15 -15.55
CA VAL A 181 0.82 -2.30 -15.01
C VAL A 181 1.14 -3.77 -14.71
N TYR A 182 0.20 -4.52 -14.12
CA TYR A 182 0.49 -5.84 -13.57
C TYR A 182 -0.08 -6.99 -14.39
N ILE A 183 -1.33 -6.89 -14.87
CA ILE A 183 -1.97 -8.03 -15.57
C ILE A 183 -1.50 -8.11 -17.02
N ASN A 184 -1.52 -6.99 -17.76
CA ASN A 184 -1.16 -6.98 -19.19
C ASN A 184 0.32 -7.32 -19.45
N SER A 185 1.14 -7.40 -18.41
CA SER A 185 2.57 -7.69 -18.48
C SER A 185 2.93 -9.15 -18.17
N THR A 186 1.95 -10.02 -17.93
CA THR A 186 2.19 -11.43 -17.60
C THR A 186 1.08 -12.35 -18.11
N THR A 187 1.39 -13.64 -18.22
CA THR A 187 0.40 -14.71 -18.43
C THR A 187 0.02 -15.44 -17.15
N SER A 188 0.65 -15.09 -16.01
CA SER A 188 0.32 -15.68 -14.71
C SER A 188 -1.11 -15.32 -14.30
N ALA A 189 -1.74 -16.24 -13.57
CA ALA A 189 -3.05 -16.05 -12.95
C ALA A 189 -2.96 -15.79 -11.43
N GLU A 190 -1.75 -15.66 -10.88
CA GLU A 190 -1.49 -15.58 -9.44
C GLU A 190 -1.71 -14.17 -8.88
N PHE A 191 -2.94 -13.70 -8.99
CA PHE A 191 -3.37 -12.41 -8.49
C PHE A 191 -4.45 -12.56 -7.43
N SER A 192 -4.40 -11.70 -6.42
CA SER A 192 -5.49 -11.52 -5.47
C SER A 192 -5.64 -10.04 -5.13
N MET A 193 -6.85 -9.59 -4.86
CA MET A 193 -7.12 -8.20 -4.53
C MET A 193 -8.08 -8.11 -3.36
N LEU A 194 -7.68 -7.36 -2.33
CA LEU A 194 -8.45 -7.12 -1.12
C LEU A 194 -8.87 -5.65 -1.10
N ALA A 195 -10.13 -5.38 -0.80
CA ALA A 195 -10.66 -4.02 -0.69
C ALA A 195 -11.03 -3.74 0.77
N LEU A 196 -10.44 -2.72 1.36
CA LEU A 196 -10.86 -2.17 2.65
C LEU A 196 -12.09 -1.29 2.38
N SER A 197 -13.27 -1.73 2.81
CA SER A 197 -14.54 -1.06 2.56
C SER A 197 -15.42 -1.07 3.80
N VAL A 198 -16.50 -0.28 3.77
CA VAL A 198 -17.53 -0.36 4.82
C VAL A 198 -18.18 -1.74 4.84
N PRO A 199 -18.69 -2.21 6.00
CA PRO A 199 -19.41 -3.47 6.07
C PRO A 199 -20.59 -3.51 5.08
N PRO A 200 -20.94 -4.68 4.54
CA PRO A 200 -22.18 -4.84 3.78
C PRO A 200 -23.38 -4.39 4.62
N GLN A 201 -24.37 -3.74 3.98
CA GLN A 201 -25.54 -3.21 4.68
C GLN A 201 -26.33 -4.29 5.46
N ASP A 202 -26.20 -5.56 5.09
CA ASP A 202 -26.90 -6.68 5.73
C ASP A 202 -26.23 -7.20 7.02
N GLU A 203 -25.03 -6.73 7.37
CA GLU A 203 -24.28 -7.15 8.57
C GLU A 203 -24.22 -6.08 9.67
N ALA A 204 -24.77 -4.88 9.43
CA ALA A 204 -24.74 -3.77 10.39
C ALA A 204 -25.77 -3.89 11.53
N GLU A 205 -26.63 -4.91 11.52
CA GLU A 205 -27.70 -5.13 12.50
C GLU A 205 -27.52 -6.41 13.36
N ALA A 206 -26.37 -7.09 13.30
CA ALA A 206 -26.09 -8.31 14.09
C ALA A 206 -25.20 -8.05 15.32
#